data_AF-A0A940NX43-F1
#
_entry.id   AF-A0A940NX43-F1
#
_cell.length_a   1.000
_cell.length_b   1.000
_cell.length_c   1.000
_cell.angle_alpha   90.00
_cell.angle_beta   90.00
_cell.angle_gamma   90.00
#
_symmetry.space_group_name_H-M   'P 1'
#
loop_
_entity.id
_entity.type
_entity.pdbx_description
1 polymer ?
#
loop_
_entity_poly.entity_id
_entity_poly.type
_entity_poly.pdbx_seq_one_letter_code
_entity_poly.pdbx_strand_id
1 'polypeptide(L)'
;MSNSEKRESKRELLSKRISGLDEKIDKLNAQRELLQDKLRAMDIQEMTESVLHLITEVNRSNSMEIELHHDSRTTPIMDRFYNSKSKFLILKSAYCIPYKIRESGGIRISSSSWISLIIIKVNSVQGTFIVNKNGLTMTDLKMSIARNSLYPSNVERQGRLSALAKEIAQLDLANYERGHCIPFHNICYLGAQTYQNQTGYGSEYCGEELVHEGTLYGETTGFLIIGVRVES
;
A
#
# COMPACT_ATOMS: atom_id res chain seq x y z
N MET A 1 60.48 -32.64 -24.31
CA MET A 1 59.91 -31.58 -23.44
C MET A 1 60.68 -31.49 -22.14
N SER A 2 61.18 -30.30 -21.80
CA SER A 2 61.82 -29.97 -20.54
C SER A 2 60.80 -30.04 -19.37
N ASN A 3 61.28 -30.33 -18.16
CA ASN A 3 60.45 -30.28 -16.94
C ASN A 3 59.82 -28.90 -16.72
N SER A 4 60.43 -27.84 -17.27
CA SER A 4 59.88 -26.48 -17.30
C SER A 4 58.61 -26.38 -18.13
N GLU A 5 58.63 -26.88 -19.37
CA GLU A 5 57.51 -26.80 -20.33
C GLU A 5 56.29 -27.59 -19.84
N LYS A 6 56.51 -28.73 -19.17
CA LYS A 6 55.43 -29.52 -18.56
C LYS A 6 54.75 -28.77 -17.41
N ARG A 7 55.51 -28.00 -16.61
CA ARG A 7 54.95 -27.19 -15.51
C ARG A 7 54.15 -26.01 -16.05
N GLU A 8 54.63 -25.38 -17.12
CA GLU A 8 53.98 -24.24 -17.76
C GLU A 8 52.65 -24.62 -18.43
N SER A 9 52.64 -25.71 -19.20
CA SER A 9 51.40 -26.26 -19.78
C SER A 9 50.36 -26.62 -18.70
N LYS A 10 50.81 -27.19 -17.57
CA LYS A 10 49.91 -27.49 -16.45
C LYS A 10 49.35 -26.23 -15.77
N ARG A 11 50.15 -25.18 -15.63
CA ARG A 11 49.70 -23.88 -15.11
C ARG A 11 48.63 -23.25 -16.01
N GLU A 12 48.84 -23.31 -17.32
CA GLU A 12 47.89 -22.77 -18.30
C GLU A 12 46.56 -23.52 -18.28
N LEU A 13 46.59 -24.85 -18.19
CA LEU A 13 45.39 -25.68 -18.06
C LEU A 13 44.60 -25.34 -16.78
N LEU A 14 45.30 -25.19 -15.65
CA LEU A 14 44.67 -24.81 -14.38
C LEU A 14 44.08 -23.40 -14.44
N SER A 15 44.77 -22.45 -15.06
CA SER A 15 44.28 -21.08 -15.25
C SER A 15 42.97 -21.05 -16.07
N LYS A 16 42.92 -21.78 -17.20
CA LYS A 16 41.68 -21.93 -17.99
C LYS A 16 40.55 -22.57 -17.18
N ARG A 17 40.87 -23.54 -16.31
CA ARG A 17 39.87 -24.17 -15.45
C ARG A 17 39.34 -23.24 -14.38
N ILE A 18 40.19 -22.40 -13.78
CA ILE A 18 39.80 -21.38 -12.79
C ILE A 18 38.86 -20.38 -13.46
N SER A 19 39.27 -19.79 -14.59
CA SER A 19 38.43 -18.84 -15.34
C SER A 19 37.06 -19.44 -15.72
N GLY A 20 37.01 -20.69 -16.16
CA GLY A 20 35.73 -21.35 -16.45
C GLY A 20 34.87 -21.66 -15.22
N LEU A 21 35.48 -21.81 -14.03
CA LEU A 21 34.75 -21.94 -12.77
C LEU A 21 34.21 -20.57 -12.31
N ASP A 22 34.99 -19.51 -12.45
CA ASP A 22 34.59 -18.14 -12.12
C ASP A 22 33.37 -17.71 -12.95
N GLU A 23 33.39 -17.93 -14.27
CA GLU A 23 32.22 -17.66 -15.12
C GLU A 23 30.97 -18.44 -14.70
N LYS A 24 31.14 -19.65 -14.17
CA LYS A 24 30.03 -20.47 -13.70
C LYS A 24 29.49 -19.95 -12.37
N ILE A 25 30.36 -19.48 -11.48
CA ILE A 25 29.99 -18.82 -10.23
C ILE A 25 29.17 -17.57 -10.52
N ASP A 26 29.61 -16.73 -11.45
CA ASP A 26 28.90 -15.50 -11.82
C ASP A 26 27.49 -15.79 -12.37
N LYS A 27 27.36 -16.78 -13.26
CA LYS A 27 26.05 -17.21 -13.78
C LYS A 27 25.14 -17.74 -12.67
N LEU A 28 25.67 -18.53 -11.74
CA LEU A 28 24.90 -19.06 -10.61
C LEU A 28 24.49 -17.96 -9.63
N ASN A 29 25.35 -16.97 -9.39
CA ASN A 29 25.03 -15.81 -8.54
C ASN A 29 23.92 -14.97 -9.16
N ALA A 30 23.99 -14.64 -10.45
CA ALA A 30 22.93 -13.91 -11.14
C ALA A 30 21.59 -14.68 -11.12
N GLN A 31 21.63 -16.00 -11.30
CA GLN A 31 20.44 -16.85 -11.18
C GLN A 31 19.87 -16.85 -9.76
N ARG A 32 20.73 -16.90 -8.74
CA ARG A 32 20.33 -16.84 -7.33
C ARG A 32 19.64 -15.51 -7.01
N GLU A 33 20.20 -14.38 -7.44
CA GLU A 33 19.58 -13.05 -7.24
C GLU A 33 18.20 -12.98 -7.88
N LEU A 34 18.07 -13.44 -9.14
CA LEU A 34 16.78 -13.51 -9.83
C LEU A 34 15.75 -14.36 -9.09
N LEU A 35 16.16 -15.53 -8.57
CA LEU A 35 15.27 -16.40 -7.80
C LEU A 35 14.88 -15.79 -6.45
N GLN A 36 15.79 -15.08 -5.80
CA GLN A 36 15.51 -14.38 -4.55
C GLN A 36 14.50 -13.24 -4.76
N ASP A 37 14.60 -12.50 -5.85
CA ASP A 37 13.63 -11.44 -6.16
C ASP A 37 12.25 -12.01 -6.51
N LYS A 38 12.20 -13.16 -7.21
CA LYS A 38 10.95 -13.88 -7.46
C LYS A 38 10.30 -14.37 -6.16
N LEU A 39 11.09 -14.94 -5.25
CA LEU A 39 10.59 -15.40 -3.96
C LEU A 39 9.99 -14.24 -3.17
N ARG A 40 10.69 -13.11 -3.09
CA ARG A 40 10.19 -11.89 -2.43
C ARG A 40 8.88 -11.40 -3.06
N ALA A 41 8.78 -11.41 -4.38
CA ALA A 41 7.55 -11.00 -5.06
C ALA A 41 6.37 -11.93 -4.72
N MET A 42 6.60 -13.24 -4.64
CA MET A 42 5.59 -14.21 -4.24
C MET A 42 5.16 -14.01 -2.78
N ASP A 43 6.11 -13.82 -1.86
CA ASP A 43 5.81 -13.56 -0.44
C ASP A 43 4.94 -12.30 -0.26
N ILE A 44 5.25 -11.23 -1.01
CA ILE A 44 4.47 -9.97 -0.99
C ILE A 44 3.06 -10.21 -1.54
N GLN A 45 2.93 -11.00 -2.61
CA GLN A 45 1.64 -11.32 -3.21
C GLN A 45 0.76 -12.11 -2.24
N GLU A 46 1.29 -13.19 -1.65
CA GLU A 46 0.56 -14.02 -0.69
C GLU A 46 0.10 -13.23 0.53
N MET A 47 0.97 -12.37 1.07
CA MET A 47 0.62 -11.45 2.15
C MET A 47 -0.51 -10.49 1.73
N THR A 48 -0.41 -9.92 0.53
CA THR A 48 -1.42 -8.98 0.00
C THR A 48 -2.78 -9.67 -0.14
N GLU A 49 -2.82 -10.87 -0.71
CA GLU A 49 -4.04 -11.67 -0.84
C GLU A 49 -4.65 -12.01 0.52
N SER A 50 -3.83 -12.43 1.48
CA SER A 50 -4.29 -12.71 2.85
C SER A 50 -4.91 -11.48 3.52
N VAL A 51 -4.33 -10.29 3.33
CA VAL A 51 -4.84 -9.04 3.90
C VAL A 51 -6.15 -8.63 3.25
N LEU A 52 -6.23 -8.69 1.93
CA LEU A 52 -7.44 -8.33 1.19
C LEU A 52 -8.59 -9.28 1.52
N HIS A 53 -8.30 -10.56 1.80
CA HIS A 53 -9.31 -11.54 2.21
C HIS A 53 -10.00 -11.19 3.54
N LEU A 54 -9.37 -10.40 4.43
CA LEU A 54 -9.97 -9.93 5.68
C LEU A 54 -11.26 -9.14 5.45
N ILE A 55 -11.45 -8.57 4.26
CA ILE A 55 -12.67 -7.84 3.93
C ILE A 55 -13.94 -8.70 4.09
N THR A 56 -13.82 -10.02 3.96
CA THR A 56 -14.94 -10.97 4.13
C THR A 56 -15.45 -11.03 5.57
N GLU A 57 -14.64 -10.60 6.55
CA GLU A 57 -15.02 -10.57 7.96
C GLU A 57 -15.75 -9.28 8.36
N VAL A 58 -15.82 -8.27 7.48
CA VAL A 58 -16.35 -6.94 7.80
C VAL A 58 -17.82 -7.04 8.18
N ASN A 59 -18.16 -6.62 9.40
CA ASN A 59 -19.54 -6.55 9.87
C ASN A 59 -19.72 -5.46 10.94
N ARG A 60 -20.97 -5.21 11.34
CA ARG A 60 -21.30 -4.13 12.29
C ARG A 60 -20.69 -4.33 13.69
N SER A 61 -20.42 -5.57 14.11
CA SER A 61 -19.91 -5.86 15.46
C SER A 61 -18.40 -5.67 15.61
N ASN A 62 -17.65 -5.78 14.51
CA ASN A 62 -16.19 -5.63 14.51
C ASN A 62 -15.70 -4.37 13.78
N SER A 63 -16.61 -3.48 13.40
CA SER A 63 -16.31 -2.25 12.65
C SER A 63 -16.66 -1.01 13.45
N MET A 64 -15.81 0.00 13.35
CA MET A 64 -16.09 1.37 13.77
C MET A 64 -16.48 2.18 12.54
N GLU A 65 -17.65 2.82 12.52
CA GLU A 65 -18.10 3.63 11.38
C GLU A 65 -18.00 5.12 11.70
N ILE A 66 -17.45 5.92 10.78
CA ILE A 66 -17.24 7.37 10.94
C ILE A 66 -17.47 8.06 9.60
N GLU A 67 -18.08 9.25 9.62
CA GLU A 67 -18.10 10.16 8.47
C GLU A 67 -16.95 11.17 8.60
N LEU A 68 -16.20 11.35 7.51
CA LEU A 68 -15.03 12.22 7.50
C LEU A 68 -15.36 13.54 6.81
N HIS A 69 -15.38 14.63 7.59
CA HIS A 69 -15.67 15.98 7.10
C HIS A 69 -14.40 16.83 7.01
N HIS A 70 -14.43 17.93 6.28
CA HIS A 70 -13.26 18.81 6.06
C HIS A 70 -12.62 19.34 7.36
N ASP A 71 -13.43 19.60 8.37
CA ASP A 71 -13.10 20.10 9.70
C ASP A 71 -12.79 18.98 10.71
N SER A 72 -12.94 17.71 10.31
CA SER A 72 -12.62 16.58 11.17
C SER A 72 -11.14 16.58 11.56
N ARG A 73 -10.89 16.41 12.86
CA ARG A 73 -9.55 16.15 13.39
C ARG A 73 -9.24 14.67 13.17
N THR A 74 -8.21 14.39 12.37
CA THR A 74 -7.86 13.01 11.96
C THR A 74 -7.17 12.24 13.07
N THR A 75 -6.32 12.88 13.89
CA THR A 75 -5.61 12.22 14.99
C THR A 75 -6.54 11.58 16.02
N PRO A 76 -7.56 12.27 16.58
CA PRO A 76 -8.49 11.65 17.53
C PRO A 76 -9.27 10.46 16.94
N ILE A 77 -9.62 10.53 15.65
CA ILE A 77 -10.32 9.46 14.94
C ILE A 77 -9.44 8.21 14.88
N MET A 78 -8.20 8.39 14.42
CA MET A 78 -7.27 7.28 14.20
C MET A 78 -6.77 6.71 15.52
N ASP A 79 -6.56 7.55 16.53
CA ASP A 79 -6.22 7.10 17.89
C ASP A 79 -7.35 6.27 18.51
N ARG A 80 -8.60 6.75 18.41
CA ARG A 80 -9.77 6.01 18.88
C ARG A 80 -9.90 4.66 18.17
N PHE A 81 -9.70 4.62 16.85
CA PHE A 81 -9.71 3.36 16.12
C PHE A 81 -8.58 2.43 16.55
N TYR A 82 -7.34 2.94 16.62
CA TYR A 82 -6.15 2.20 17.01
C TYR A 82 -6.34 1.50 18.36
N ASN A 83 -6.88 2.22 19.35
CA ASN A 83 -7.11 1.72 20.71
C ASN A 83 -8.42 0.93 20.86
N SER A 84 -9.28 0.90 19.83
CA SER A 84 -10.54 0.14 19.88
C SER A 84 -10.34 -1.36 19.65
N LYS A 85 -11.31 -2.16 20.10
CA LYS A 85 -11.42 -3.59 19.76
C LYS A 85 -11.88 -3.85 18.32
N SER A 86 -12.28 -2.81 17.58
CA SER A 86 -12.72 -2.96 16.19
C SER A 86 -11.55 -3.37 15.31
N LYS A 87 -11.80 -4.35 14.44
CA LYS A 87 -10.87 -4.79 13.40
C LYS A 87 -10.84 -3.80 12.24
N PHE A 88 -11.99 -3.20 11.94
CA PHE A 88 -12.15 -2.32 10.78
C PHE A 88 -12.58 -0.92 11.20
N LEU A 89 -12.09 0.08 10.45
CA LEU A 89 -12.61 1.43 10.42
C LEU A 89 -13.27 1.64 9.06
N ILE A 90 -14.54 2.02 9.06
CA ILE A 90 -15.31 2.31 7.86
C ILE A 90 -15.50 3.82 7.77
N LEU A 91 -14.87 4.44 6.77
CA LEU A 91 -15.10 5.84 6.43
C LEU A 91 -16.31 5.91 5.52
N LYS A 92 -17.45 6.26 6.11
CA LYS A 92 -18.75 6.29 5.45
C LYS A 92 -18.82 7.37 4.38
N SER A 93 -19.53 7.05 3.29
CA SER A 93 -19.86 8.01 2.22
C SER A 93 -18.64 8.77 1.72
N ALA A 94 -17.51 8.06 1.56
CA ALA A 94 -16.24 8.66 1.22
C ALA A 94 -16.24 9.24 -0.20
N TYR A 95 -16.80 8.51 -1.17
CA TYR A 95 -16.85 8.94 -2.56
C TYR A 95 -18.16 8.56 -3.23
N CYS A 96 -18.61 9.42 -4.12
CA CYS A 96 -19.70 9.11 -5.05
C CYS A 96 -19.10 8.77 -6.42
N ILE A 97 -19.24 7.51 -6.85
CA ILE A 97 -18.62 6.98 -8.07
C ILE A 97 -19.69 6.69 -9.11
N PRO A 98 -19.51 7.11 -10.38
CA PRO A 98 -20.42 6.77 -11.44
C PRO A 98 -20.34 5.29 -11.83
N TYR A 99 -21.50 4.66 -12.06
CA TYR A 99 -21.64 3.37 -12.71
C TYR A 99 -21.26 3.48 -14.18
N LYS A 100 -20.34 2.64 -14.63
CA LYS A 100 -19.90 2.54 -16.02
C LYS A 100 -20.48 1.28 -16.64
N ILE A 101 -21.38 1.42 -17.61
CA ILE A 101 -21.91 0.31 -18.41
C ILE A 101 -21.14 0.28 -19.73
N ARG A 102 -20.60 -0.89 -20.09
CA ARG A 102 -20.01 -1.12 -21.41
C ARG A 102 -21.12 -1.54 -22.37
N GLU A 103 -21.35 -0.74 -23.40
CA GLU A 103 -22.29 -1.03 -24.49
C GLU A 103 -21.52 -1.11 -25.82
N SER A 104 -22.13 -1.66 -26.88
CA SER A 104 -21.48 -1.89 -28.18
C SER A 104 -20.90 -0.62 -28.84
N GLY A 105 -21.28 0.58 -28.37
CA GLY A 105 -20.80 1.88 -28.85
C GLY A 105 -19.88 2.65 -27.88
N GLY A 106 -19.49 2.08 -26.73
CA GLY A 106 -18.61 2.74 -25.76
C GLY A 106 -19.00 2.53 -24.29
N ILE A 107 -18.44 3.35 -23.40
CA ILE A 107 -18.78 3.35 -21.97
C ILE A 107 -19.85 4.42 -21.72
N ARG A 108 -21.02 4.02 -21.23
CA ARG A 108 -22.08 4.94 -20.79
C ARG A 108 -22.13 5.02 -19.27
N ILE A 109 -22.29 6.22 -18.73
CA ILE A 109 -22.54 6.41 -17.29
C ILE A 109 -24.05 6.28 -17.05
N SER A 110 -24.45 5.33 -16.20
CA SER A 110 -25.87 5.02 -15.96
C SER A 110 -26.43 5.69 -14.70
N SER A 111 -25.66 5.68 -13.62
CA SER A 111 -26.07 6.18 -12.30
C SER A 111 -24.80 6.46 -11.48
N SER A 112 -24.92 6.81 -10.20
CA SER A 112 -23.78 6.92 -9.28
C SER A 112 -24.11 6.32 -7.92
N SER A 113 -23.12 5.72 -7.26
CA SER A 113 -23.27 5.17 -5.92
C SER A 113 -22.24 5.71 -4.96
N TRP A 114 -22.66 5.83 -3.71
CA TRP A 114 -21.76 6.12 -2.60
C TRP A 114 -21.02 4.86 -2.18
N ILE A 115 -19.72 5.02 -1.94
CA ILE A 115 -18.89 3.99 -1.36
C ILE A 115 -18.31 4.46 -0.03
N SER A 116 -18.13 3.52 0.88
CA SER A 116 -17.36 3.70 2.12
C SER A 116 -16.01 3.02 1.99
N LEU A 117 -14.95 3.61 2.54
CA LEU A 117 -13.62 2.98 2.55
C LEU A 117 -13.47 2.09 3.78
N ILE A 118 -12.83 0.92 3.60
CA ILE A 118 -12.57 -0.03 4.67
C ILE A 118 -11.07 -0.01 5.01
N ILE A 119 -10.77 0.32 6.27
CA ILE A 119 -9.41 0.49 6.79
C ILE A 119 -9.13 -0.53 7.89
N ILE A 120 -7.92 -1.09 7.90
CA ILE A 120 -7.41 -1.96 8.96
C ILE A 120 -6.10 -1.40 9.56
N LYS A 121 -5.68 -2.00 10.68
CA LYS A 121 -4.42 -1.67 11.34
C LYS A 121 -3.30 -2.58 10.83
N VAL A 122 -2.13 -2.04 10.53
CA VAL A 122 -0.97 -2.82 10.08
C VAL A 122 -0.52 -3.82 11.13
N ASN A 123 -0.56 -3.46 12.42
CA ASN A 123 -0.22 -4.38 13.52
C ASN A 123 -1.19 -5.57 13.69
N SER A 124 -2.33 -5.56 12.98
CA SER A 124 -3.26 -6.68 12.96
C SER A 124 -2.92 -7.73 11.90
N VAL A 125 -1.83 -7.52 11.14
CA VAL A 125 -1.36 -8.42 10.08
C VAL A 125 0.07 -8.86 10.36
N GLN A 126 0.37 -10.14 10.13
CA GLN A 126 1.75 -10.66 10.09
C GLN A 126 2.41 -10.27 8.76
N GLY A 127 3.50 -9.51 8.82
CA GLY A 127 4.27 -9.13 7.63
C GLY A 127 5.09 -7.86 7.81
N THR A 128 6.14 -7.71 7.01
CA THR A 128 6.92 -6.46 6.97
C THR A 128 6.38 -5.59 5.86
N PHE A 129 5.71 -4.50 6.23
CA PHE A 129 5.16 -3.55 5.28
C PHE A 129 6.20 -2.46 4.99
N ILE A 130 6.56 -2.30 3.71
CA ILE A 130 7.43 -1.20 3.30
C ILE A 130 6.60 0.08 3.33
N VAL A 131 6.75 0.81 4.42
CA VAL A 131 6.19 2.15 4.57
C VAL A 131 6.78 3.06 3.50
N ASN A 132 5.91 3.61 2.65
CA ASN A 132 6.28 4.72 1.78
C ASN A 132 6.13 6.04 2.54
N LYS A 133 7.24 6.73 2.84
CA LYS A 133 7.25 8.05 3.50
C LYS A 133 6.49 9.15 2.71
N ASN A 134 6.25 8.94 1.42
CA ASN A 134 5.47 9.83 0.54
C ASN A 134 4.06 9.28 0.23
N GLY A 135 3.54 8.34 1.04
CA GLY A 135 2.23 7.74 0.86
C GLY A 135 1.05 8.68 1.13
N LEU A 136 -0.15 8.22 0.77
CA LEU A 136 -1.44 8.85 1.09
C LEU A 136 -1.56 9.10 2.60
N THR A 137 -1.94 10.30 3.04
CA THR A 137 -2.23 10.57 4.45
C THR A 137 -3.73 10.72 4.73
N MET A 138 -4.14 10.59 5.99
CA MET A 138 -5.51 10.92 6.41
C MET A 138 -5.91 12.37 6.10
N THR A 139 -4.95 13.30 6.09
CA THR A 139 -5.20 14.69 5.70
C THR A 139 -5.48 14.80 4.20
N ASP A 140 -4.67 14.13 3.36
CA ASP A 140 -4.90 14.05 1.92
C ASP A 140 -6.28 13.43 1.61
N LEU A 141 -6.60 12.33 2.31
CA LEU A 141 -7.87 11.62 2.17
C LEU A 141 -9.06 12.51 2.57
N LYS A 142 -8.99 13.17 3.73
CA LYS A 142 -10.02 14.12 4.20
C LYS A 142 -10.28 15.22 3.19
N MET A 143 -9.22 15.84 2.68
CA MET A 143 -9.33 16.92 1.70
C MET A 143 -9.92 16.43 0.37
N SER A 144 -9.60 15.19 -0.02
CA SER A 144 -10.14 14.57 -1.23
C SER A 144 -11.63 14.22 -1.09
N ILE A 145 -12.02 13.61 0.02
CA ILE A 145 -13.42 13.26 0.33
C ILE A 145 -14.28 14.53 0.38
N ALA A 146 -13.83 15.56 1.11
CA ALA A 146 -14.56 16.82 1.23
C ALA A 146 -14.82 17.52 -0.12
N ARG A 147 -13.95 17.30 -1.11
CA ARG A 147 -14.06 17.87 -2.46
C ARG A 147 -14.68 16.91 -3.47
N ASN A 148 -14.99 15.68 -3.06
CA ASN A 148 -15.30 14.55 -3.94
C ASN A 148 -14.35 14.48 -5.16
N SER A 149 -13.05 14.74 -4.93
CA SER A 149 -12.10 15.09 -6.00
C SER A 149 -11.43 13.88 -6.67
N LEU A 150 -11.85 12.67 -6.33
CA LEU A 150 -11.22 11.45 -6.77
C LEU A 150 -11.84 11.03 -8.11
N TYR A 151 -11.25 11.53 -9.20
CA TYR A 151 -11.74 11.31 -10.55
C TYR A 151 -10.93 10.23 -11.29
N PRO A 152 -11.59 9.16 -11.78
CA PRO A 152 -10.93 8.06 -12.50
C PRO A 152 -10.17 8.47 -13.78
N SER A 153 -10.44 9.66 -14.32
CA SER A 153 -9.88 10.13 -15.59
C SER A 153 -8.50 10.78 -15.48
N ASN A 154 -8.01 11.09 -14.27
CA ASN A 154 -6.75 11.82 -14.05
C ASN A 154 -5.87 11.19 -12.95
N VAL A 155 -5.87 9.86 -12.85
CA VAL A 155 -5.22 9.10 -11.77
C VAL A 155 -3.73 9.44 -11.60
N GLU A 156 -3.00 9.66 -12.69
CA GLU A 156 -1.57 10.02 -12.66
C GLU A 156 -1.30 11.41 -12.08
N ARG A 157 -2.29 12.32 -12.10
CA ARG A 157 -2.16 13.68 -11.56
C ARG A 157 -2.60 13.80 -10.10
N GLN A 158 -3.01 12.70 -9.47
CA GLN A 158 -3.53 12.73 -8.09
C GLN A 158 -2.46 12.63 -6.99
N GLY A 159 -1.17 12.66 -7.36
CA GLY A 159 -0.06 12.64 -6.41
C GLY A 159 -0.16 11.46 -5.43
N ARG A 160 -0.28 11.77 -4.14
CA ARG A 160 -0.37 10.77 -3.06
C ARG A 160 -1.64 9.92 -3.09
N LEU A 161 -2.71 10.36 -3.76
CA LEU A 161 -3.97 9.62 -3.92
C LEU A 161 -3.93 8.61 -5.08
N SER A 162 -2.89 8.63 -5.92
CA SER A 162 -2.85 7.86 -7.16
C SER A 162 -3.10 6.36 -6.98
N ALA A 163 -2.55 5.73 -5.94
CA ALA A 163 -2.78 4.31 -5.66
C ALA A 163 -4.27 4.03 -5.37
N LEU A 164 -4.87 4.77 -4.45
CA LEU A 164 -6.30 4.65 -4.12
C LEU A 164 -7.19 4.94 -5.34
N ALA A 165 -6.81 5.93 -6.14
CA ALA A 165 -7.54 6.29 -7.34
C ALA A 165 -7.48 5.22 -8.45
N LYS A 166 -6.38 4.48 -8.58
CA LYS A 166 -6.29 3.32 -9.48
C LYS A 166 -7.27 2.24 -9.05
N GLU A 167 -7.25 1.87 -7.78
CA GLU A 167 -8.11 0.81 -7.25
C GLU A 167 -9.59 1.18 -7.37
N ILE A 168 -9.96 2.40 -6.99
CA ILE A 168 -11.33 2.91 -7.15
C ILE A 168 -11.76 2.95 -8.63
N ALA A 169 -10.87 3.35 -9.54
CA ALA A 169 -11.19 3.43 -10.98
C ALA A 169 -11.47 2.06 -11.62
N GLN A 170 -10.95 0.98 -11.03
CA GLN A 170 -11.12 -0.41 -11.47
C GLN A 170 -12.40 -1.06 -10.92
N LEU A 171 -13.07 -0.43 -9.95
CA LEU A 171 -14.32 -0.96 -9.39
C LEU A 171 -15.41 -0.98 -10.46
N ASP A 172 -15.98 -2.17 -10.67
CA ASP A 172 -17.20 -2.35 -11.45
C ASP A 172 -18.40 -2.50 -10.51
N LEU A 173 -18.97 -1.37 -10.11
CA LEU A 173 -20.08 -1.34 -9.14
C LEU A 173 -21.38 -1.95 -9.71
N ALA A 174 -21.51 -2.14 -11.03
CA ALA A 174 -22.73 -2.61 -11.66
C ALA A 174 -23.17 -4.01 -11.19
N ASN A 175 -22.21 -4.81 -10.71
CA ASN A 175 -22.46 -6.20 -10.29
C ASN A 175 -22.65 -6.37 -8.77
N TYR A 176 -22.69 -5.28 -8.00
CA TYR A 176 -22.72 -5.35 -6.53
C TYR A 176 -23.94 -4.66 -5.95
N GLU A 177 -24.58 -5.32 -4.99
CA GLU A 177 -25.70 -4.75 -4.25
C GLU A 177 -25.21 -3.90 -3.06
N ARG A 178 -26.11 -3.06 -2.55
CA ARG A 178 -25.90 -2.30 -1.32
C ARG A 178 -25.43 -3.21 -0.17
N GLY A 179 -24.40 -2.77 0.55
CA GLY A 179 -23.81 -3.47 1.68
C GLY A 179 -22.69 -4.43 1.31
N HIS A 180 -22.50 -4.76 0.03
CA HIS A 180 -21.38 -5.61 -0.40
C HIS A 180 -20.05 -4.93 -0.13
N CYS A 181 -19.11 -5.72 0.40
CA CYS A 181 -17.73 -5.31 0.57
C CYS A 181 -16.89 -5.88 -0.57
N ILE A 182 -16.15 -5.01 -1.26
CA ILE A 182 -15.39 -5.34 -2.47
C ILE A 182 -13.90 -5.11 -2.14
N PRO A 183 -13.05 -6.15 -2.19
CA PRO A 183 -11.61 -5.99 -1.99
C PRO A 183 -11.00 -5.20 -3.14
N PHE A 184 -9.93 -4.47 -2.84
CA PHE A 184 -9.04 -3.95 -3.87
C PHE A 184 -8.16 -5.06 -4.45
N HIS A 185 -7.53 -4.79 -5.60
CA HIS A 185 -6.51 -5.66 -6.17
C HIS A 185 -5.18 -5.50 -5.42
N ASN A 186 -4.90 -4.29 -4.94
CA ASN A 186 -3.72 -3.98 -4.14
C ASN A 186 -4.10 -3.24 -2.85
N ILE A 187 -3.35 -3.50 -1.78
CA ILE A 187 -3.45 -2.72 -0.54
C ILE A 187 -3.01 -1.27 -0.77
N CYS A 188 -3.78 -0.33 -0.22
CA CYS A 188 -3.44 1.09 -0.25
C CYS A 188 -2.96 1.55 1.13
N TYR A 189 -1.69 1.96 1.21
CA TYR A 189 -1.14 2.49 2.46
C TYR A 189 -1.80 3.80 2.86
N LEU A 190 -2.15 3.93 4.13
CA LEU A 190 -2.75 5.13 4.69
C LEU A 190 -1.92 5.60 5.88
N GLY A 191 -1.25 6.72 5.67
CA GLY A 191 -0.49 7.38 6.69
C GLY A 191 -1.38 8.14 7.66
N ALA A 192 -1.25 7.85 8.95
CA ALA A 192 -2.02 8.55 9.96
C ALA A 192 -1.28 8.59 11.31
N GLN A 193 -1.54 9.66 12.06
CA GLN A 193 -1.06 9.81 13.43
C GLN A 193 -2.11 9.32 14.43
N THR A 194 -1.65 8.64 15.47
CA THR A 194 -2.30 8.43 16.77
C THR A 194 -1.59 9.30 17.80
N TYR A 195 -2.06 9.37 19.06
CA TYR A 195 -1.32 10.11 20.08
C TYR A 195 0.00 9.42 20.48
N GLN A 196 0.09 8.11 20.27
CA GLN A 196 1.27 7.30 20.62
C GLN A 196 2.45 7.48 19.65
N ASN A 197 2.20 7.90 18.41
CA ASN A 197 3.24 8.05 17.38
C ASN A 197 3.47 9.53 16.97
N GLN A 198 3.09 10.48 17.83
CA GLN A 198 3.40 11.90 17.64
C GLN A 198 4.90 12.24 17.84
N THR A 199 5.74 11.27 18.14
CA THR A 199 7.20 11.46 18.21
C THR A 199 7.77 11.82 16.83
N GLY A 200 8.68 12.80 16.79
CA GLY A 200 9.28 13.32 15.56
C GLY A 200 8.38 14.27 14.75
N TYR A 201 7.29 14.79 15.33
CA TYR A 201 6.58 15.93 14.74
C TYR A 201 7.34 17.23 15.01
N GLY A 202 7.80 17.88 13.95
CA GLY A 202 8.66 19.06 14.07
C GLY A 202 10.06 18.69 14.54
N SER A 203 11.00 19.55 14.19
CA SER A 203 12.39 19.40 14.60
C SER A 203 12.55 19.76 16.08
N GLU A 204 13.22 18.90 16.86
CA GLU A 204 13.59 19.20 18.24
C GLU A 204 14.92 19.96 18.25
N TYR A 205 14.92 21.14 18.87
CA TYR A 205 16.11 21.98 19.04
C TYR A 205 16.47 22.11 20.51
N CYS A 206 17.77 22.11 20.82
CA CYS A 206 18.29 22.50 22.13
C CYS A 206 19.07 23.81 21.95
N GLY A 207 18.43 24.93 22.29
CA GLY A 207 18.93 26.24 21.90
C GLY A 207 18.80 26.45 20.39
N GLU A 208 19.90 26.75 19.72
CA GLU A 208 19.96 26.91 18.25
C GLU A 208 20.36 25.61 17.52
N GLU A 209 20.78 24.57 18.25
CA GLU A 209 21.19 23.30 17.65
C GLU A 209 19.99 22.37 17.44
N LEU A 210 19.87 21.87 16.21
CA LEU A 210 18.94 20.81 15.86
C LEU A 210 19.40 19.49 16.49
N VAL A 211 18.66 19.01 17.49
CA VAL A 211 18.97 17.75 18.21
C VAL A 211 18.29 16.56 17.55
N HIS A 212 17.08 16.74 17.01
CA HIS A 212 16.38 15.72 16.25
C HIS A 212 15.63 16.35 15.07
N GLU A 213 15.97 15.94 13.85
CA GLU A 213 15.18 16.31 12.66
C GLU A 213 13.88 15.51 12.64
N GLY A 214 12.75 16.20 12.84
CA GLY A 214 11.42 15.60 12.73
C GLY A 214 10.85 15.72 11.32
N THR A 215 9.70 15.11 11.08
CA THR A 215 8.93 15.34 9.85
C THR A 215 7.75 16.26 10.11
N LEU A 216 7.18 16.84 9.05
CA LEU A 216 5.97 17.68 9.12
C LEU A 216 4.76 16.94 9.74
N TYR A 217 4.83 15.61 9.85
CA TYR A 217 3.74 14.75 10.30
C TYR A 217 4.17 13.66 11.32
N GLY A 218 5.37 13.70 11.89
CA GLY A 218 5.87 12.62 12.78
C GLY A 218 5.92 11.23 12.13
N GLU A 219 5.98 10.17 12.94
CA GLU A 219 5.81 8.80 12.44
C GLU A 219 4.34 8.53 12.07
N THR A 220 4.05 8.46 10.76
CA THR A 220 2.67 8.41 10.23
C THR A 220 2.23 7.02 9.80
N THR A 221 2.56 5.95 10.53
CA THR A 221 2.37 4.60 9.96
C THR A 221 1.59 3.65 10.86
N GLY A 222 0.68 2.90 10.24
CA GLY A 222 -0.11 1.91 10.95
C GLY A 222 -1.42 1.49 10.30
N PHE A 223 -1.78 1.96 9.09
CA PHE A 223 -3.10 1.68 8.51
C PHE A 223 -3.07 1.34 7.02
N LEU A 224 -4.00 0.49 6.60
CA LEU A 224 -4.18 0.05 5.21
C LEU A 224 -5.65 0.21 4.81
N ILE A 225 -5.90 0.72 3.61
CA ILE A 225 -7.21 0.66 2.96
C ILE A 225 -7.21 -0.61 2.09
N ILE A 226 -8.16 -1.51 2.35
CA ILE A 226 -8.20 -2.85 1.75
C ILE A 226 -9.37 -3.06 0.78
N GLY A 227 -10.29 -2.09 0.71
CA GLY A 227 -11.45 -2.17 -0.17
C GLY A 227 -12.53 -1.17 0.19
N VAL A 228 -13.72 -1.43 -0.33
CA VAL A 228 -14.88 -0.55 -0.20
C VAL A 228 -16.14 -1.29 0.22
N ARG A 229 -17.11 -0.57 0.79
CA ARG A 229 -18.49 -1.04 0.99
C ARG A 229 -19.44 -0.19 0.15
N VAL A 230 -20.33 -0.82 -0.61
CA VAL A 230 -21.37 -0.11 -1.40
C VAL A 230 -22.48 0.38 -0.47
N GLU A 231 -22.83 1.67 -0.51
CA GLU A 231 -23.79 2.27 0.45
C GLU A 231 -25.17 2.56 -0.14
N SER A 232 -25.27 2.92 -1.43
CA SER A 232 -26.55 3.23 -2.10
C SER A 232 -26.35 3.43 -3.58
#